data_AF-A0A1Y2FYD1-F1
#
_entry.id   AF-A0A1Y2FYD1-F1
#
_cell.length_a   1.000
_cell.length_b   1.000
_cell.length_c   1.000
_cell.angle_alpha   90.00
_cell.angle_beta   90.00
_cell.angle_gamma   90.00
#
_symmetry.space_group_name_H-M   'P 1'
#
loop_
_entity.id
_entity.type
_entity.pdbx_description
1 polymer ?
#
loop_
_entity_poly.entity_id
_entity_poly.type
_entity_poly.pdbx_seq_one_letter_code
_entity_poly.pdbx_strand_id
1 'polypeptide(L)'
;MTNFAEVWRSYTSEQKRNIAFYIGGIMFYKLGLEFFNGSITTLATDRFNASNAFTKLGAAQGVNQAAQCVGAILIAPLIKVLPTRTVLAGAVVAFALFTSLIMIIDAATGGHIREPGQKPHYGSWDADAIFPIWGLAGIVYGMVELIRRVIPADIIGANPGKLRRMDATVHVLYEVAGTAGAFASSSAISKFGNNYSFFLSPVFFCLGGLLWTRIGALRAVHDEVDGDEPALAAVEREGESKNYFKQIGRGFLLFFKSIYLGGAIIFSSRAFCWLFTSYAVALYLHRFLESSLAPAFAKRFLGTSAWSQIIVGGSNFGELLGALTVFLLSDYVPTPMPWLRLDALALNIVWVMPTFTRTMPRTVGTAWKLAGCFIPISFGWAAGDVSLAAYIQSTLTAMNIKSKDVSPLGAVMAFLFSSYVVMNAVLSSTLGKVIDKDFVANGNIYKSLQQVGGIQFTVASVIILLSTLIPIGAFAFNPKTISPAVPIEKADEEELGYDKEEQLKKQASSENSHKEQV
;
A
#
# COMPACT_ATOMS: atom_id res chain seq x y z
N MET A 1 -7.46 11.69 26.28
CA MET A 1 -7.39 12.36 24.97
C MET A 1 -6.10 13.15 24.90
N THR A 2 -5.16 12.74 24.05
CA THR A 2 -3.85 13.40 23.92
C THR A 2 -4.03 14.74 23.20
N ASN A 3 -3.60 15.85 23.82
CA ASN A 3 -3.70 17.18 23.22
C ASN A 3 -2.58 17.37 22.18
N PHE A 4 -2.94 17.68 20.93
CA PHE A 4 -1.99 17.91 19.83
C PHE A 4 -0.91 18.95 20.20
N ALA A 5 -1.27 19.94 21.03
CA ALA A 5 -0.35 20.95 21.53
C ALA A 5 0.71 20.40 22.50
N GLU A 6 0.37 19.41 23.33
CA GLU A 6 1.32 18.75 24.24
C GLU A 6 2.30 17.86 23.46
N VAL A 7 1.81 17.20 22.41
CA VAL A 7 2.64 16.41 21.49
C VAL A 7 3.65 17.30 20.80
N TRP A 8 3.22 18.43 20.24
CA TRP A 8 4.13 19.35 19.56
C TRP A 8 5.18 19.92 20.52
N ARG A 9 4.82 20.21 21.77
CA ARG A 9 5.77 20.70 22.79
C ARG A 9 6.86 19.69 23.16
N SER A 10 6.63 18.38 22.98
CA SER A 10 7.59 17.33 23.32
C SER A 10 8.80 17.20 22.38
N TYR A 11 8.78 17.87 21.23
CA TYR A 11 9.87 17.88 20.24
C TYR A 11 10.84 19.04 20.46
N THR A 12 12.12 18.79 20.17
CA THR A 12 13.13 19.87 20.11
C THR A 12 12.83 20.84 18.97
N SER A 13 13.39 22.05 19.00
CA SER A 13 13.20 23.04 17.93
C SER A 13 13.68 22.54 16.57
N GLU A 14 14.76 21.74 16.55
CA GLU A 14 15.26 21.10 15.33
C GLU A 14 14.33 19.99 14.83
N GLN A 15 13.84 19.13 15.73
CA GLN A 15 12.86 18.10 15.39
C GLN A 15 11.59 18.72 14.82
N LYS A 16 11.05 19.77 15.45
CA LYS A 16 9.88 20.50 14.94
C LYS A 16 10.08 21.02 13.52
N ARG A 17 11.24 21.63 13.26
CA ARG A 17 11.59 22.15 11.94
C ARG A 17 11.68 21.02 10.90
N ASN A 18 12.38 19.92 11.21
CA ASN A 18 12.53 18.79 10.31
C ASN A 18 11.19 18.08 10.06
N ILE A 19 10.36 17.90 11.10
CA ILE A 19 8.99 17.38 11.01
C ILE A 19 8.14 18.28 10.11
N ALA A 20 8.20 19.61 10.27
CA ALA A 20 7.44 20.53 9.43
C ALA A 20 7.85 20.47 7.95
N PHE A 21 9.15 20.41 7.64
CA PHE A 21 9.61 20.23 6.27
C PHE A 21 9.23 18.87 5.69
N TYR A 22 9.32 17.81 6.50
CA TYR A 22 8.92 16.47 6.09
C TYR A 22 7.41 16.40 5.77
N ILE A 23 6.57 16.92 6.67
CA ILE A 23 5.11 17.04 6.49
C ILE A 23 4.78 17.86 5.24
N GLY A 24 5.40 19.04 5.08
CA GLY A 24 5.17 19.86 3.90
C GLY A 24 5.52 19.10 2.62
N GLY A 25 6.67 18.43 2.59
CA GLY A 25 7.09 17.67 1.42
C GLY A 25 6.21 16.45 1.13
N ILE A 26 5.77 15.70 2.15
CA ILE A 26 4.91 14.53 1.94
C ILE A 26 3.50 14.92 1.48
N MET A 27 2.98 16.07 1.94
CA MET A 27 1.70 16.61 1.48
C MET A 27 1.76 17.02 0.00
N PHE A 28 2.82 17.73 -0.41
CA PHE A 28 3.03 18.08 -1.82
C PHE A 28 3.24 16.83 -2.69
N TYR A 29 4.01 15.87 -2.21
CA TYR A 29 4.15 14.58 -2.88
C TYR A 29 2.80 13.89 -3.10
N LYS A 30 1.95 13.81 -2.07
CA LYS A 30 0.61 13.21 -2.18
C LYS A 30 -0.31 13.98 -3.11
N LEU A 31 -0.31 15.32 -3.06
CA LEU A 31 -1.05 16.14 -4.02
C LEU A 31 -0.62 15.84 -5.46
N GLY A 32 0.70 15.82 -5.73
CA GLY A 32 1.21 15.47 -7.06
C GLY A 32 0.82 14.06 -7.48
N LEU A 33 0.84 13.09 -6.55
CA LEU A 33 0.46 11.71 -6.80
C LEU A 33 -1.02 11.57 -7.19
N GLU A 34 -1.94 12.24 -6.49
CA GLU A 34 -3.37 12.19 -6.82
C GLU A 34 -3.69 12.86 -8.16
N PHE A 35 -3.02 13.98 -8.47
CA PHE A 35 -3.15 14.61 -9.79
C PHE A 35 -2.66 13.69 -10.90
N PHE A 36 -1.51 13.06 -10.72
CA PHE A 36 -0.95 12.13 -11.70
C PHE A 36 -1.82 10.88 -11.85
N ASN A 37 -2.12 10.18 -10.76
CA ASN A 37 -2.89 8.93 -10.77
C ASN A 37 -4.29 9.13 -11.35
N GLY A 38 -4.97 10.21 -10.96
CA GLY A 38 -6.28 10.52 -11.50
C GLY A 38 -6.25 10.80 -12.99
N SER A 39 -5.25 11.55 -13.44
CA SER A 39 -5.14 11.91 -14.86
C SER A 39 -4.69 10.75 -15.72
N ILE A 40 -3.68 9.97 -15.32
CA ILE A 40 -3.20 8.83 -16.12
C ILE A 40 -4.22 7.71 -16.21
N THR A 41 -5.00 7.47 -15.14
CA THR A 41 -6.10 6.50 -15.14
C THR A 41 -7.23 6.93 -16.07
N THR A 42 -7.60 8.21 -16.03
CA THR A 42 -8.65 8.75 -16.92
C THR A 42 -8.18 8.84 -18.38
N LEU A 43 -6.90 9.17 -18.61
CA LEU A 43 -6.28 9.15 -19.92
C LEU A 43 -6.27 7.73 -20.51
N ALA A 44 -5.83 6.74 -19.73
CA ALA A 44 -5.83 5.34 -20.14
C ALA A 44 -7.24 4.85 -20.50
N THR A 45 -8.24 5.11 -19.65
CA THR A 45 -9.63 4.70 -19.90
C THR A 45 -10.29 5.41 -21.08
N ASP A 46 -9.82 6.61 -21.44
CA ASP A 46 -10.34 7.37 -22.58
C ASP A 46 -9.61 7.07 -23.90
N ARG A 47 -8.33 6.70 -23.85
CA ARG A 47 -7.48 6.45 -25.03
C ARG A 47 -7.41 4.99 -25.44
N PHE A 48 -7.49 4.05 -24.49
CA PHE A 48 -7.54 2.64 -24.84
C PHE A 48 -8.84 2.29 -25.57
N ASN A 49 -8.77 1.28 -26.42
CA ASN A 49 -9.92 0.86 -27.20
C ASN A 49 -11.04 0.37 -26.26
N ALA A 50 -12.28 0.76 -26.57
CA ALA A 50 -13.44 0.41 -25.78
C ALA A 50 -13.61 -1.11 -25.56
N SER A 51 -13.04 -1.96 -26.42
CA SER A 51 -13.07 -3.42 -26.31
C SER A 51 -12.07 -4.03 -25.32
N ASN A 52 -11.08 -3.26 -24.85
CA ASN A 52 -10.03 -3.75 -23.95
C ASN A 52 -9.51 -2.69 -22.96
N ALA A 53 -10.26 -1.61 -22.74
CA ALA A 53 -9.81 -0.47 -21.95
C ALA A 53 -9.49 -0.84 -20.50
N PHE A 54 -10.34 -1.61 -19.82
CA PHE A 54 -10.09 -1.99 -18.42
C PHE A 54 -9.12 -3.15 -18.29
N THR A 55 -9.08 -4.04 -19.29
CA THR A 55 -8.05 -5.08 -19.40
C THR A 55 -6.65 -4.47 -19.46
N LYS A 56 -6.48 -3.46 -20.34
CA LYS A 56 -5.23 -2.72 -20.50
C LYS A 56 -4.94 -1.82 -19.31
N LEU A 57 -5.95 -1.18 -18.72
CA LEU A 57 -5.77 -0.38 -17.50
C LEU A 57 -5.21 -1.23 -16.37
N GLY A 58 -5.83 -2.38 -16.08
CA GLY A 58 -5.37 -3.28 -15.03
C GLY A 58 -3.96 -3.81 -15.30
N ALA A 59 -3.63 -4.10 -16.56
CA ALA A 59 -2.27 -4.52 -16.94
C ALA A 59 -1.25 -3.38 -16.76
N ALA A 60 -1.57 -2.16 -17.17
CA ALA A 60 -0.67 -1.01 -17.03
C ALA A 60 -0.42 -0.66 -15.56
N GLN A 61 -1.46 -0.74 -14.72
CA GLN A 61 -1.34 -0.62 -13.26
C GLN A 61 -0.48 -1.74 -12.67
N GLY A 62 -0.65 -2.99 -13.12
CA GLY A 62 0.18 -4.11 -12.71
C GLY A 62 1.67 -3.90 -13.04
N VAL A 63 1.97 -3.41 -14.26
CA VAL A 63 3.33 -3.06 -14.67
C VAL A 63 3.89 -1.92 -13.80
N ASN A 64 3.10 -0.89 -13.51
CA ASN A 64 3.50 0.18 -12.60
C ASN A 64 3.84 -0.34 -11.20
N GLN A 65 3.01 -1.22 -10.62
CA GLN A 65 3.24 -1.79 -9.30
C GLN A 65 4.44 -2.73 -9.25
N ALA A 66 4.65 -3.56 -10.28
CA ALA A 66 5.85 -4.37 -10.40
C ALA A 66 7.12 -3.49 -10.48
N ALA A 67 7.05 -2.39 -11.22
CA ALA A 67 8.14 -1.42 -11.29
C ALA A 67 8.40 -0.71 -9.93
N GLN A 68 7.39 -0.51 -9.09
CA GLN A 68 7.59 -0.02 -7.72
C GLN A 68 8.44 -0.98 -6.87
N CYS A 69 8.26 -2.29 -7.01
CA CYS A 69 9.12 -3.27 -6.33
C CYS A 69 10.58 -3.13 -6.77
N VAL A 70 10.82 -2.93 -8.07
CA VAL A 70 12.17 -2.66 -8.60
C VAL A 70 12.73 -1.36 -8.01
N GLY A 71 11.94 -0.30 -7.98
CA GLY A 71 12.30 0.97 -7.36
C GLY A 71 12.74 0.84 -5.89
N ALA A 72 12.00 0.06 -5.10
CA ALA A 72 12.35 -0.22 -3.72
C ALA A 72 13.69 -0.96 -3.59
N ILE A 73 14.04 -1.85 -4.52
CA ILE A 73 15.35 -2.54 -4.52
C ILE A 73 16.48 -1.58 -4.88
N LEU A 74 16.26 -0.69 -5.86
CA LEU A 74 17.28 0.25 -6.37
C LEU A 74 17.70 1.31 -5.35
N ILE A 75 16.86 1.59 -4.35
CA ILE A 75 17.09 2.68 -3.40
C ILE A 75 18.06 2.33 -2.27
N ALA A 76 18.09 1.06 -1.85
CA ALA A 76 18.92 0.57 -0.75
C ALA A 76 20.42 0.89 -0.93
N PRO A 77 21.04 0.64 -2.09
CA PRO A 77 22.44 1.02 -2.30
C PRO A 77 22.66 2.54 -2.33
N LEU A 78 21.66 3.33 -2.74
CA LEU A 78 21.79 4.79 -2.85
C LEU A 78 21.81 5.48 -1.49
N ILE A 79 20.96 5.07 -0.55
CA ILE A 79 20.90 5.66 0.79
C ILE A 79 22.14 5.36 1.65
N LYS A 80 22.97 4.39 1.24
CA LYS A 80 24.27 4.11 1.86
C LYS A 80 25.36 5.11 1.48
N VAL A 81 25.33 5.57 0.24
CA VAL A 81 26.39 6.44 -0.32
C VAL A 81 26.00 7.90 -0.34
N LEU A 82 24.70 8.21 -0.29
CA LEU A 82 24.16 9.55 -0.32
C LEU A 82 23.22 9.78 0.88
N PRO A 83 23.16 11.01 1.41
CA PRO A 83 22.20 11.33 2.47
C PRO A 83 20.77 11.01 2.05
N THR A 84 19.98 10.38 2.93
CA THR A 84 18.58 9.99 2.70
C THR A 84 17.75 11.12 2.10
N ARG A 85 17.93 12.36 2.60
CA ARG A 85 17.25 13.56 2.07
C ARG A 85 17.56 13.85 0.60
N THR A 86 18.80 13.63 0.16
CA THR A 86 19.24 13.91 -1.20
C THR A 86 18.69 12.86 -2.15
N VAL A 87 18.73 11.60 -1.74
CA VAL A 87 18.15 10.50 -2.50
C VAL A 87 16.65 10.70 -2.66
N LEU A 88 15.94 11.07 -1.58
CA LEU A 88 14.51 11.35 -1.62
C LEU A 88 14.16 12.52 -2.53
N ALA A 89 14.86 13.65 -2.39
CA ALA A 89 14.64 14.82 -3.23
C ALA A 89 14.92 14.50 -4.70
N GLY A 90 16.00 13.76 -4.99
CA GLY A 90 16.34 13.30 -6.34
C GLY A 90 15.26 12.38 -6.93
N ALA A 91 14.76 11.42 -6.15
CA ALA A 91 13.70 10.50 -6.60
C ALA A 91 12.39 11.24 -6.94
N VAL A 92 11.99 12.23 -6.13
CA VAL A 92 10.79 13.03 -6.43
C VAL A 92 10.98 13.95 -7.63
N VAL A 93 12.15 14.55 -7.80
CA VAL A 93 12.44 15.35 -9.01
C VAL A 93 12.43 14.46 -10.25
N ALA A 94 12.97 13.24 -10.19
CA ALA A 94 12.84 12.27 -11.27
C ALA A 94 11.37 11.90 -11.54
N PHE A 95 10.54 11.83 -10.49
CA PHE A 95 9.10 11.65 -10.63
C PHE A 95 8.42 12.82 -11.34
N ALA A 96 8.82 14.07 -11.03
CA ALA A 96 8.37 15.26 -11.77
C ALA A 96 8.71 15.17 -13.27
N LEU A 97 9.91 14.68 -13.62
CA LEU A 97 10.32 14.48 -15.01
C LEU A 97 9.46 13.41 -15.71
N PHE A 98 9.32 12.23 -15.09
CA PHE A 98 8.56 11.13 -15.71
C PHE A 98 7.07 11.43 -15.85
N THR A 99 6.48 12.14 -14.89
CA THR A 99 5.10 12.62 -15.03
C THR A 99 4.97 13.72 -16.08
N SER A 100 6.03 14.47 -16.40
CA SER A 100 5.99 15.47 -17.48
C SER A 100 6.07 14.84 -18.88
N LEU A 101 6.64 13.64 -19.02
CA LEU A 101 6.88 13.01 -20.32
C LEU A 101 5.60 12.85 -21.15
N ILE A 102 4.49 12.43 -20.55
CA ILE A 102 3.22 12.24 -21.29
C ILE A 102 2.73 13.58 -21.85
N MET A 103 2.77 14.67 -21.08
CA MET A 103 2.36 16.00 -21.57
C MET A 103 3.25 16.49 -22.70
N ILE A 104 4.57 16.24 -22.60
CA ILE A 104 5.54 16.63 -23.63
C ILE A 104 5.29 15.84 -24.92
N ILE A 105 5.11 14.53 -24.82
CA ILE A 105 4.83 13.65 -25.96
C ILE A 105 3.50 14.03 -26.61
N ASP A 106 2.46 14.27 -25.81
CA ASP A 106 1.14 14.67 -26.31
C ASP A 106 1.25 16.01 -27.05
N ALA A 107 1.87 17.02 -26.46
CA ALA A 107 2.10 18.32 -27.11
C ALA A 107 2.93 18.21 -28.40
N ALA A 108 4.02 17.43 -28.37
CA ALA A 108 4.91 17.24 -29.51
C ALA A 108 4.25 16.53 -30.70
N THR A 109 3.15 15.81 -30.45
CA THR A 109 2.39 15.06 -31.45
C THR A 109 1.04 15.71 -31.78
N GLY A 110 0.85 16.98 -31.41
CA GLY A 110 -0.32 17.80 -31.78
C GLY A 110 -1.45 17.81 -30.75
N GLY A 111 -1.23 17.30 -29.54
CA GLY A 111 -2.15 17.42 -28.42
C GLY A 111 -2.27 18.87 -27.93
N HIS A 112 -3.45 19.25 -27.44
CA HIS A 112 -3.72 20.58 -26.92
C HIS A 112 -4.57 20.53 -25.66
N ILE A 113 -4.44 21.57 -24.83
CA ILE A 113 -5.29 21.74 -23.64
C ILE A 113 -6.74 21.81 -24.10
N ARG A 114 -7.61 21.09 -23.39
CA ARG A 114 -9.04 21.06 -23.67
C ARG A 114 -9.63 22.47 -23.61
N GLU A 115 -10.34 22.87 -24.67
CA GLU A 115 -11.16 24.09 -24.66
C GLU A 115 -12.49 23.87 -23.93
N PRO A 116 -13.07 24.92 -23.29
CA PRO A 116 -14.36 24.82 -22.63
C PRO A 116 -15.46 24.27 -23.57
N GLY A 117 -16.12 23.20 -23.15
CA GLY A 117 -17.22 22.58 -23.91
C GLY A 117 -16.79 21.57 -24.98
N GLN A 118 -15.49 21.44 -25.29
CA GLN A 118 -15.00 20.47 -26.26
C GLN A 118 -14.54 19.15 -25.61
N LYS A 119 -14.35 18.11 -26.41
CA LYS A 119 -13.70 16.85 -25.97
C LYS A 119 -12.18 17.06 -25.87
N PRO A 120 -11.45 16.29 -25.06
CA PRO A 120 -9.99 16.34 -25.03
C PRO A 120 -9.39 16.12 -26.43
N HIS A 121 -8.42 16.94 -26.81
CA HIS A 121 -7.68 16.82 -28.07
C HIS A 121 -6.33 16.18 -27.80
N TYR A 122 -6.16 14.95 -28.26
CA TYR A 122 -4.95 14.17 -28.01
C TYR A 122 -3.97 14.24 -29.18
N GLY A 123 -2.69 14.10 -28.87
CA GLY A 123 -1.66 13.90 -29.87
C GLY A 123 -1.75 12.55 -30.58
N SER A 124 -1.04 12.43 -31.70
CA SER A 124 -1.03 11.26 -32.58
C SER A 124 -0.15 10.08 -32.11
N TRP A 125 0.39 10.14 -30.89
CA TRP A 125 1.15 9.04 -30.28
C TRP A 125 0.28 7.80 -30.01
N ASP A 126 0.89 6.62 -29.92
CA ASP A 126 0.18 5.37 -29.60
C ASP A 126 -0.19 5.31 -28.11
N ALA A 127 -1.47 5.09 -27.79
CA ALA A 127 -1.94 4.96 -26.41
C ALA A 127 -1.19 3.89 -25.60
N ASP A 128 -0.62 2.86 -26.24
CA ASP A 128 0.18 1.84 -25.58
C ASP A 128 1.50 2.36 -25.00
N ALA A 129 1.93 3.57 -25.36
CA ALA A 129 3.05 4.25 -24.69
C ALA A 129 2.76 4.60 -23.21
N ILE A 130 1.50 4.53 -22.76
CA ILE A 130 1.16 4.63 -21.33
C ILE A 130 1.87 3.54 -20.52
N PHE A 131 2.02 2.32 -21.05
CA PHE A 131 2.68 1.21 -20.33
C PHE A 131 4.13 1.53 -19.91
N PRO A 132 5.05 1.86 -20.83
CA PRO A 132 6.43 2.16 -20.46
C PRO A 132 6.54 3.43 -19.61
N ILE A 133 5.76 4.48 -19.90
CA ILE A 133 5.86 5.75 -19.14
C ILE A 133 5.33 5.59 -17.72
N TRP A 134 4.18 4.93 -17.55
CA TRP A 134 3.64 4.64 -16.22
C TRP A 134 4.52 3.64 -15.47
N GLY A 135 5.12 2.66 -16.16
CA GLY A 135 6.13 1.77 -15.58
C GLY A 135 7.35 2.52 -15.03
N LEU A 136 7.93 3.45 -15.79
CA LEU A 136 9.04 4.30 -15.33
C LEU A 136 8.67 5.15 -14.11
N ALA A 137 7.48 5.75 -14.12
CA ALA A 137 6.93 6.45 -12.97
C ALA A 137 6.78 5.51 -11.74
N GLY A 138 6.52 4.22 -11.96
CA GLY A 138 6.48 3.20 -10.91
C GLY A 138 7.81 3.01 -10.19
N ILE A 139 8.94 3.04 -10.91
CA ILE A 139 10.27 2.90 -10.30
C ILE A 139 10.52 4.00 -9.26
N VAL A 140 10.35 5.26 -9.66
CA VAL A 140 10.56 6.40 -8.76
C VAL A 140 9.51 6.46 -7.65
N TYR A 141 8.28 6.04 -7.92
CA TYR A 141 7.24 5.89 -6.89
C TYR A 141 7.71 4.90 -5.81
N GLY A 142 8.18 3.71 -6.20
CA GLY A 142 8.70 2.71 -5.25
C GLY A 142 9.88 3.20 -4.42
N MET A 143 10.78 3.99 -5.02
CA MET A 143 11.91 4.62 -4.30
C MET A 143 11.44 5.58 -3.20
N VAL A 144 10.48 6.46 -3.52
CA VAL A 144 9.93 7.45 -2.57
C VAL A 144 9.16 6.77 -1.45
N GLU A 145 8.35 5.76 -1.77
CA GLU A 145 7.54 5.02 -0.82
C GLU A 145 8.36 4.26 0.22
N LEU A 146 9.54 3.77 -0.15
CA LEU A 146 10.43 3.14 0.81
C LEU A 146 11.08 4.18 1.72
N ILE A 147 11.66 5.25 1.15
CA ILE A 147 12.40 6.24 1.95
C ILE A 147 11.48 6.96 2.94
N ARG A 148 10.25 7.30 2.56
CA ARG A 148 9.31 7.98 3.48
C ARG A 148 9.02 7.17 4.75
N ARG A 149 9.20 5.84 4.73
CA ARG A 149 9.04 4.99 5.92
C ARG A 149 10.24 5.04 6.86
N VAL A 150 11.41 5.47 6.37
CA VAL A 150 12.66 5.53 7.15
C VAL A 150 12.84 6.91 7.82
N ILE A 151 12.44 7.99 7.13
CA ILE A 151 12.68 9.37 7.59
C ILE A 151 12.11 9.70 8.97
N PRO A 152 10.89 9.25 9.38
CA PRO A 152 10.37 9.55 10.71
C PRO A 152 11.31 9.10 11.84
N ALA A 153 11.88 7.89 11.70
CA ALA A 153 12.86 7.37 12.63
C ALA A 153 14.16 8.20 12.60
N ASP A 154 14.63 8.59 11.42
CA ASP A 154 15.83 9.43 11.27
C ASP A 154 15.68 10.82 11.91
N ILE A 155 14.46 11.37 11.98
CA ILE A 155 14.21 12.70 12.56
C ILE A 155 14.07 12.65 14.10
N ILE A 156 13.39 11.63 14.64
CA ILE A 156 13.03 11.57 16.06
C ILE A 156 14.00 10.71 16.88
N GLY A 157 14.63 9.73 16.25
CA GLY A 157 15.35 8.64 16.92
C GLY A 157 14.42 7.60 17.53
N ALA A 158 14.99 6.68 18.31
CA ALA A 158 14.37 5.45 18.83
C ALA A 158 13.22 5.61 19.85
N ASN A 159 12.70 6.82 20.11
CA ASN A 159 11.67 7.00 21.15
C ASN A 159 10.29 6.54 20.64
N PRO A 160 9.74 5.40 21.12
CA PRO A 160 8.55 4.79 20.50
C PRO A 160 7.30 5.65 20.64
N GLY A 161 7.18 6.40 21.75
CA GLY A 161 6.05 7.28 22.01
C GLY A 161 6.05 8.51 21.11
N LYS A 162 7.23 9.08 20.82
CA LYS A 162 7.37 10.21 19.90
C LYS A 162 7.20 9.78 18.45
N LEU A 163 7.80 8.66 18.05
CA LEU A 163 7.71 8.13 16.69
C LEU A 163 6.24 7.84 16.30
N ARG A 164 5.52 7.10 17.15
CA ARG A 164 4.09 6.80 16.94
C ARG A 164 3.24 8.06 16.73
N ARG A 165 3.52 9.13 17.48
CA ARG A 165 2.78 10.39 17.39
C ARG A 165 3.12 11.17 16.12
N MET A 166 4.38 11.15 15.69
CA MET A 166 4.77 11.73 14.41
C MET A 166 4.13 10.98 13.25
N ASP A 167 4.22 9.65 13.24
CA ASP A 167 3.66 8.81 12.17
C ASP A 167 2.16 9.04 12.01
N ALA A 168 1.40 9.08 13.13
CA ALA A 168 -0.02 9.42 13.09
C ALA A 168 -0.28 10.82 12.52
N THR A 169 0.50 11.83 12.91
CA THR A 169 0.35 13.21 12.42
C THR A 169 0.64 13.31 10.92
N VAL A 170 1.74 12.69 10.49
CA VAL A 170 2.16 12.63 9.09
C VAL A 170 1.09 11.93 8.27
N HIS A 171 0.56 10.81 8.74
CA HIS A 171 -0.45 10.03 8.04
C HIS A 171 -1.76 10.79 7.89
N VAL A 172 -2.25 11.46 8.94
CA VAL A 172 -3.45 12.31 8.86
C VAL A 172 -3.27 13.42 7.82
N LEU A 173 -2.14 14.14 7.84
CA LEU A 173 -1.90 15.23 6.90
C LEU A 173 -1.66 14.73 5.46
N TYR A 174 -1.07 13.55 5.32
CA TYR A 174 -0.96 12.84 4.04
C TYR A 174 -2.35 12.54 3.47
N GLU A 175 -3.29 12.00 4.26
CA GLU A 175 -4.64 11.71 3.76
C GLU A 175 -5.52 12.96 3.56
N VAL A 176 -5.29 14.04 4.31
CA VAL A 176 -5.90 15.35 4.01
C VAL A 176 -5.44 15.83 2.63
N ALA A 177 -4.14 15.76 2.35
CA ALA A 177 -3.59 16.11 1.04
C ALA A 177 -4.12 15.17 -0.07
N GLY A 178 -4.27 13.88 0.22
CA GLY A 178 -4.85 12.89 -0.69
C GLY A 178 -6.30 13.19 -1.06
N THR A 179 -7.11 13.51 -0.05
CA THR A 179 -8.52 13.85 -0.24
C THR A 179 -8.66 15.14 -1.06
N ALA A 180 -7.92 16.19 -0.69
CA ALA A 180 -7.93 17.46 -1.42
C ALA A 180 -7.41 17.29 -2.86
N GLY A 181 -6.36 16.49 -3.04
CA GLY A 181 -5.75 16.18 -4.33
C GLY A 181 -6.70 15.49 -5.29
N ALA A 182 -7.44 14.47 -4.83
CA ALA A 182 -8.41 13.75 -5.66
C ALA A 182 -9.58 14.64 -6.11
N PHE A 183 -10.13 15.47 -5.23
CA PHE A 183 -11.19 16.41 -5.63
C PHE A 183 -10.67 17.50 -6.59
N ALA A 184 -9.47 18.04 -6.32
CA ALA A 184 -8.84 19.03 -7.18
C ALA A 184 -8.48 18.43 -8.56
N SER A 185 -8.01 17.19 -8.62
CA SER A 185 -7.68 16.50 -9.87
C SER A 185 -8.92 16.29 -10.73
N SER A 186 -10.08 15.94 -10.15
CA SER A 186 -11.35 15.86 -10.90
C SER A 186 -11.72 17.17 -11.59
N SER A 187 -11.56 18.29 -10.87
CA SER A 187 -11.77 19.64 -11.42
C SER A 187 -10.76 19.97 -12.53
N ALA A 188 -9.49 19.62 -12.33
CA ALA A 188 -8.45 19.83 -13.32
C ALA A 188 -8.68 19.01 -14.60
N ILE A 189 -9.04 17.72 -14.49
CA ILE A 189 -9.39 16.86 -15.64
C ILE A 189 -10.58 17.44 -16.40
N SER A 190 -11.59 17.92 -15.67
CA SER A 190 -12.78 18.50 -16.29
C SER A 190 -12.46 19.79 -17.07
N LYS A 191 -11.53 20.61 -16.58
CA LYS A 191 -11.15 21.89 -17.21
C LYS A 191 -10.11 21.74 -18.31
N PHE A 192 -9.03 21.02 -18.05
CA PHE A 192 -7.84 21.00 -18.91
C PHE A 192 -7.74 19.76 -19.79
N GLY A 193 -8.59 18.75 -19.57
CA GLY A 193 -8.47 17.44 -20.19
C GLY A 193 -7.53 16.53 -19.39
N ASN A 194 -7.76 15.22 -19.47
CA ASN A 194 -6.96 14.19 -18.78
C ASN A 194 -5.50 14.12 -19.26
N ASN A 195 -5.17 14.65 -20.45
CA ASN A 195 -3.83 14.72 -21.03
C ASN A 195 -2.97 15.86 -20.47
N TYR A 196 -3.59 16.92 -19.95
CA TYR A 196 -2.87 18.07 -19.37
C TYR A 196 -3.21 18.35 -17.91
N SER A 197 -4.23 17.72 -17.33
CA SER A 197 -4.67 17.99 -15.95
C SER A 197 -3.63 17.74 -14.88
N PHE A 198 -2.64 16.90 -15.15
CA PHE A 198 -1.54 16.60 -14.25
C PHE A 198 -0.35 17.57 -14.38
N PHE A 199 -0.51 18.72 -15.04
CA PHE A 199 0.52 19.77 -15.12
C PHE A 199 0.97 20.29 -13.75
N LEU A 200 0.12 20.17 -12.72
CA LEU A 200 0.47 20.51 -11.34
C LEU A 200 1.30 19.43 -10.65
N SER A 201 1.32 18.18 -11.13
CA SER A 201 2.08 17.10 -10.49
C SER A 201 3.58 17.37 -10.47
N PRO A 202 4.22 17.74 -11.60
CA PRO A 202 5.63 18.13 -11.59
C PRO A 202 5.92 19.31 -10.66
N VAL A 203 5.02 20.30 -10.59
CA VAL A 203 5.17 21.46 -9.70
C VAL A 203 5.15 21.01 -8.24
N PHE A 204 4.15 20.23 -7.84
CA PHE A 204 4.05 19.71 -6.48
C PHE A 204 5.21 18.79 -6.12
N PHE A 205 5.65 17.91 -7.03
CA PHE A 205 6.83 17.08 -6.81
C PHE A 205 8.09 17.94 -6.63
N CYS A 206 8.34 18.93 -7.49
CA CYS A 206 9.47 19.85 -7.32
C CYS A 206 9.42 20.59 -5.98
N LEU A 207 8.25 21.10 -5.56
CA LEU A 207 8.06 21.74 -4.25
C LEU A 207 8.33 20.76 -3.10
N GLY A 208 7.84 19.53 -3.20
CA GLY A 208 8.11 18.48 -2.21
C GLY A 208 9.59 18.14 -2.10
N GLY A 209 10.27 17.99 -3.24
CA GLY A 209 11.72 17.80 -3.31
C GLY A 209 12.49 18.96 -2.69
N LEU A 210 12.12 20.21 -3.01
CA LEU A 210 12.73 21.42 -2.44
C LEU A 210 12.59 21.46 -0.91
N LEU A 211 11.41 21.15 -0.36
CA LEU A 211 11.22 21.10 1.09
C LEU A 211 12.07 20.00 1.73
N TRP A 212 12.16 18.82 1.10
CA TRP A 212 12.95 17.72 1.62
C TRP A 212 14.46 17.97 1.59
N THR A 213 14.98 18.80 0.68
CA THR A 213 16.39 19.25 0.76
C THR A 213 16.68 20.07 2.02
N ARG A 214 15.66 20.69 2.65
CA ARG A 214 15.81 21.52 3.85
C ARG A 214 15.72 20.72 5.16
N ILE A 215 15.45 19.41 5.09
CA ILE A 215 15.56 18.54 6.26
C ILE A 215 17.04 18.53 6.71
N GLY A 216 17.26 18.68 8.02
CA GLY A 216 18.60 18.59 8.64
C GLY A 216 19.31 17.28 8.25
N ALA A 217 20.63 17.22 8.43
CA ALA A 217 21.42 16.05 8.03
C ALA A 217 20.93 14.78 8.74
N LEU A 218 20.09 13.99 8.07
CA LEU A 218 19.72 12.64 8.48
C LEU A 218 20.99 11.79 8.40
N ARG A 219 21.40 11.19 9.52
CA ARG A 219 22.68 10.47 9.65
C ARG A 219 22.79 9.40 8.54
N ALA A 220 23.93 9.39 7.85
CA ALA A 220 24.32 8.31 6.94
C ALA A 220 24.84 7.05 7.68
N VAL A 221 24.69 6.99 9.00
CA VAL A 221 25.26 5.95 9.86
C VAL A 221 24.12 5.17 10.48
N HIS A 222 23.70 4.11 9.79
CA HIS A 222 22.86 3.05 10.34
C HIS A 222 23.73 2.16 11.27
N ASP A 223 24.16 2.70 12.42
CA ASP A 223 24.80 1.89 13.46
C ASP A 223 23.80 1.47 14.55
N GLU A 224 23.62 0.15 14.61
CA GLU A 224 23.46 -0.75 15.76
C GLU A 224 22.22 -0.80 16.68
N VAL A 225 21.19 0.07 16.65
CA VAL A 225 20.21 0.02 17.77
C VAL A 225 18.75 -0.38 17.47
N ASP A 226 18.17 -0.20 16.28
CA ASP A 226 16.70 -0.36 16.15
C ASP A 226 16.26 -1.45 15.17
N GLY A 227 15.52 -2.43 15.69
CA GLY A 227 15.06 -3.66 15.01
C GLY A 227 13.97 -3.51 13.93
N ASP A 228 13.75 -2.32 13.39
CA ASP A 228 12.66 -2.00 12.45
C ASP A 228 13.17 -1.42 11.11
N GLU A 229 14.33 -1.86 10.62
CA GLU A 229 14.77 -1.53 9.27
C GLU A 229 13.84 -2.17 8.21
N PRO A 230 13.41 -1.44 7.16
CA PRO A 230 12.75 -2.06 6.02
C PRO A 230 13.59 -3.23 5.52
N ALA A 231 12.96 -4.31 5.03
CA ALA A 231 13.64 -5.55 4.65
C ALA A 231 14.87 -5.36 3.76
N LEU A 232 14.90 -4.25 3.00
CA LEU A 232 15.93 -3.80 2.07
C LEU A 232 17.00 -2.87 2.69
N ALA A 233 16.74 -2.25 3.84
CA ALA A 233 17.73 -1.48 4.61
C ALA A 233 18.58 -2.40 5.50
N ALA A 234 17.98 -3.47 6.04
CA ALA A 234 18.67 -4.53 6.79
C ALA A 234 19.64 -5.39 5.95
N VAL A 235 19.71 -5.15 4.64
CA VAL A 235 20.28 -6.05 3.62
C VAL A 235 21.79 -6.22 3.66
N GLU A 236 22.56 -5.41 4.39
CA GLU A 236 24.02 -5.46 4.20
C GLU A 236 24.79 -5.22 5.49
N ARG A 237 24.83 -6.26 6.33
CA ARG A 237 25.70 -6.42 7.51
C ARG A 237 27.12 -6.94 7.19
N GLU A 238 27.46 -7.23 5.94
CA GLU A 238 28.79 -7.79 5.63
C GLU A 238 29.44 -7.14 4.41
N GLY A 239 30.59 -6.51 4.66
CA GLY A 239 31.81 -6.62 3.85
C GLY A 239 31.72 -6.26 2.37
N GLU A 240 32.08 -5.00 2.08
CA GLU A 240 32.72 -4.51 0.85
C GLU A 240 32.39 -5.19 -0.49
N SER A 241 31.44 -4.58 -1.21
CA SER A 241 31.46 -4.56 -2.67
C SER A 241 31.19 -3.14 -3.14
N LYS A 242 32.20 -2.45 -3.68
CA LYS A 242 32.07 -1.08 -4.23
C LYS A 242 31.23 -1.01 -5.51
N ASN A 243 30.83 -2.15 -6.09
CA ASN A 243 30.15 -2.18 -7.38
C ASN A 243 28.62 -2.16 -7.22
N TYR A 244 27.99 -1.06 -7.65
CA TYR A 244 26.54 -0.81 -7.55
C TYR A 244 25.70 -1.95 -8.17
N PHE A 245 26.10 -2.47 -9.32
CA PHE A 245 25.38 -3.56 -9.98
C PHE A 245 25.39 -4.87 -9.17
N LYS A 246 26.49 -5.14 -8.46
CA LYS A 246 26.58 -6.32 -7.58
C LYS A 246 25.68 -6.15 -6.34
N GLN A 247 25.57 -4.93 -5.82
CA GLN A 247 24.63 -4.61 -4.72
C GLN A 247 23.18 -4.75 -5.18
N ILE A 248 22.83 -4.31 -6.39
CA ILE A 248 21.50 -4.55 -6.97
C ILE A 248 21.22 -6.05 -7.08
N GLY A 249 22.14 -6.82 -7.65
CA GLY A 249 21.97 -8.28 -7.78
C GLY A 249 21.76 -8.98 -6.44
N ARG A 250 22.51 -8.57 -5.40
CA ARG A 250 22.32 -9.04 -4.03
C ARG A 250 20.96 -8.61 -3.46
N GLY A 251 20.55 -7.36 -3.70
CA GLY A 251 19.25 -6.83 -3.30
C GLY A 251 18.09 -7.62 -3.89
N PHE A 252 18.17 -8.03 -5.16
CA PHE A 252 17.19 -8.93 -5.78
C PHE A 252 17.11 -10.28 -5.08
N LEU A 253 18.26 -10.93 -4.85
CA LEU A 253 18.30 -12.23 -4.16
C LEU A 253 17.72 -12.14 -2.74
N LEU A 254 18.06 -11.08 -2.00
CA LEU A 254 17.56 -10.85 -0.64
C LEU A 254 16.08 -10.49 -0.61
N PHE A 255 15.57 -9.78 -1.62
CA PHE A 255 14.14 -9.53 -1.76
C PHE A 255 13.36 -10.84 -1.89
N PHE A 256 13.78 -11.76 -2.77
CA PHE A 256 13.13 -13.08 -2.89
C PHE A 256 13.30 -13.93 -1.63
N LYS A 257 14.47 -13.89 -0.99
CA LYS A 257 14.68 -14.54 0.31
C LYS A 257 13.75 -13.98 1.39
N SER A 258 13.50 -12.67 1.38
CA SER A 258 12.56 -12.01 2.29
C SER A 258 11.12 -12.46 2.05
N ILE A 259 10.70 -12.57 0.79
CA ILE A 259 9.38 -13.11 0.44
C ILE A 259 9.25 -14.56 0.92
N TYR A 260 10.26 -15.40 0.67
CA TYR A 260 10.24 -16.79 1.09
C TYR A 260 10.14 -16.93 2.61
N LEU A 261 11.01 -16.22 3.35
CA LEU A 261 11.00 -16.24 4.81
C LEU A 261 9.68 -15.68 5.37
N GLY A 262 9.15 -14.60 4.80
CA GLY A 262 7.86 -14.02 5.22
C GLY A 262 6.70 -14.98 5.00
N GLY A 263 6.69 -15.68 3.86
CA GLY A 263 5.71 -16.73 3.57
C GLY A 263 5.82 -17.89 4.56
N ALA A 264 7.04 -18.34 4.88
CA ALA A 264 7.26 -19.36 5.88
C ALA A 264 6.72 -18.93 7.26
N ILE A 265 7.04 -17.73 7.74
CA ILE A 265 6.53 -17.21 9.02
C ILE A 265 5.00 -17.16 9.02
N ILE A 266 4.39 -16.65 7.95
CA ILE A 266 2.93 -16.52 7.84
C ILE A 266 2.25 -17.89 7.87
N PHE A 267 2.70 -18.85 7.06
CA PHE A 267 2.02 -20.14 6.96
C PHE A 267 2.41 -21.16 8.04
N SER A 268 3.53 -20.97 8.73
CA SER A 268 3.95 -21.86 9.84
C SER A 268 3.31 -21.50 11.18
N SER A 269 2.84 -20.26 11.38
CA SER A 269 2.25 -19.85 12.66
C SER A 269 0.77 -19.54 12.53
N ARG A 270 -0.03 -20.13 13.42
CA ARG A 270 -1.46 -19.79 13.56
C ARG A 270 -1.66 -18.30 13.87
N ALA A 271 -0.69 -17.65 14.51
CA ALA A 271 -0.75 -16.22 14.80
C ALA A 271 -0.68 -15.34 13.54
N PHE A 272 -0.17 -15.86 12.42
CA PHE A 272 0.06 -15.09 11.20
C PHE A 272 -0.67 -15.62 9.96
N CYS A 273 -1.08 -16.88 9.91
CA CYS A 273 -1.66 -17.50 8.71
C CYS A 273 -2.89 -16.76 8.14
N TRP A 274 -3.68 -16.14 9.01
CA TRP A 274 -4.87 -15.35 8.68
C TRP A 274 -4.54 -13.96 8.10
N LEU A 275 -3.29 -13.48 8.25
CA LEU A 275 -2.86 -12.19 7.70
C LEU A 275 -2.86 -12.18 6.18
N PHE A 276 -2.61 -13.32 5.52
CA PHE A 276 -2.65 -13.35 4.05
C PHE A 276 -4.03 -12.90 3.54
N THR A 277 -5.09 -13.49 4.09
CA THR A 277 -6.48 -13.16 3.74
C THR A 277 -6.88 -11.78 4.26
N SER A 278 -6.59 -11.46 5.52
CA SER A 278 -7.03 -10.19 6.12
C SER A 278 -6.20 -8.96 5.74
N TYR A 279 -5.00 -9.14 5.18
CA TYR A 279 -4.13 -8.06 4.71
C TYR A 279 -4.06 -8.02 3.18
N ALA A 280 -3.53 -9.07 2.54
CA ALA A 280 -3.21 -9.02 1.10
C ALA A 280 -4.47 -9.02 0.22
N VAL A 281 -5.48 -9.84 0.57
CA VAL A 281 -6.76 -9.87 -0.15
C VAL A 281 -7.56 -8.58 0.09
N ALA A 282 -7.62 -8.10 1.34
CA ALA A 282 -8.29 -6.85 1.67
C ALA A 282 -7.67 -5.64 0.93
N LEU A 283 -6.33 -5.53 0.95
CA LEU A 283 -5.59 -4.48 0.24
C LEU A 283 -5.87 -4.53 -1.27
N TYR A 284 -5.89 -5.74 -1.85
CA TYR A 284 -6.24 -5.93 -3.25
C TYR A 284 -7.65 -5.41 -3.56
N LEU A 285 -8.67 -5.82 -2.78
CA LEU A 285 -10.05 -5.41 -3.04
C LEU A 285 -10.22 -3.91 -2.96
N HIS A 286 -9.63 -3.29 -1.94
CA HIS A 286 -9.67 -1.85 -1.75
C HIS A 286 -9.03 -1.11 -2.93
N ARG A 287 -7.82 -1.52 -3.33
CA ARG A 287 -7.14 -0.89 -4.48
C ARG A 287 -7.87 -1.17 -5.79
N PHE A 288 -8.45 -2.35 -5.96
CA PHE A 288 -9.25 -2.69 -7.13
C PHE A 288 -10.55 -1.87 -7.21
N LEU A 289 -11.17 -1.57 -6.06
CA LEU A 289 -12.33 -0.69 -5.97
C LEU A 289 -12.00 0.72 -6.49
N GLU A 290 -10.90 1.30 -6.02
CA GLU A 290 -10.47 2.66 -6.39
C GLU A 290 -9.92 2.76 -7.82
N SER A 291 -9.09 1.80 -8.22
CA SER A 291 -8.27 1.90 -9.42
C SER A 291 -8.88 1.21 -10.64
N SER A 292 -9.88 0.34 -10.46
CA SER A 292 -10.56 -0.37 -11.55
C SER A 292 -12.07 -0.12 -11.56
N LEU A 293 -12.79 -0.39 -10.45
CA LEU A 293 -14.25 -0.29 -10.42
C LEU A 293 -14.76 1.16 -10.51
N ALA A 294 -14.16 2.09 -9.75
CA ALA A 294 -14.55 3.50 -9.81
C ALA A 294 -14.33 4.12 -11.22
N PRO A 295 -13.17 3.92 -11.88
CA PRO A 295 -12.98 4.31 -13.28
C PRO A 295 -13.98 3.65 -14.24
N ALA A 296 -14.27 2.35 -14.05
CA ALA A 296 -15.25 1.64 -14.88
C ALA A 296 -16.65 2.23 -14.78
N PHE A 297 -17.11 2.49 -13.55
CA PHE A 297 -18.39 3.12 -13.29
C PHE A 297 -18.47 4.53 -13.88
N ALA A 298 -17.46 5.35 -13.63
CA ALA A 298 -17.43 6.73 -14.13
C ALA A 298 -17.41 6.78 -15.67
N LYS A 299 -16.57 5.96 -16.31
CA LYS A 299 -16.44 5.96 -17.77
C LYS A 299 -17.63 5.31 -18.49
N ARG A 300 -18.07 4.12 -18.06
CA ARG A 300 -19.06 3.34 -18.83
C ARG A 300 -20.50 3.61 -18.44
N PHE A 301 -20.77 3.94 -17.18
CA PHE A 301 -22.12 4.27 -16.75
C PHE A 301 -22.35 5.79 -16.76
N LEU A 302 -21.50 6.56 -16.08
CA LEU A 302 -21.70 8.02 -16.00
C LEU A 302 -21.27 8.76 -17.28
N GLY A 303 -20.45 8.14 -18.13
CA GLY A 303 -19.97 8.71 -19.39
C GLY A 303 -18.86 9.75 -19.25
N THR A 304 -18.40 10.04 -18.02
CA THR A 304 -17.38 11.04 -17.72
C THR A 304 -16.30 10.45 -16.82
N SER A 305 -15.13 10.17 -17.41
CA SER A 305 -13.97 9.58 -16.71
C SER A 305 -13.50 10.43 -15.51
N ALA A 306 -13.56 11.76 -15.62
CA ALA A 306 -13.18 12.71 -14.57
C ALA A 306 -13.92 12.50 -13.23
N TRP A 307 -15.14 11.98 -13.26
CA TRP A 307 -15.93 11.75 -12.04
C TRP A 307 -15.45 10.55 -11.23
N SER A 308 -14.56 9.71 -11.78
CA SER A 308 -13.87 8.66 -11.01
C SER A 308 -13.09 9.26 -9.84
N GLN A 309 -12.49 10.44 -10.02
CA GLN A 309 -11.74 11.12 -8.97
C GLN A 309 -12.61 11.72 -7.86
N ILE A 310 -13.89 12.00 -8.13
CA ILE A 310 -14.84 12.34 -7.06
C ILE A 310 -15.11 11.10 -6.19
N ILE A 311 -15.30 9.94 -6.83
CA ILE A 311 -15.54 8.67 -6.15
C ILE A 311 -14.30 8.28 -5.31
N VAL A 312 -13.10 8.34 -5.90
CA VAL A 312 -11.83 8.11 -5.20
C VAL A 312 -11.60 9.13 -4.09
N GLY A 313 -11.98 10.40 -4.26
CA GLY A 313 -11.91 11.40 -3.19
C GLY A 313 -12.77 11.03 -1.97
N GLY A 314 -13.93 10.40 -2.18
CA GLY A 314 -14.71 9.81 -1.08
C GLY A 314 -14.00 8.64 -0.40
N SER A 315 -13.27 7.83 -1.18
CA SER A 315 -12.42 6.74 -0.69
C SER A 315 -11.30 7.27 0.24
N ASN A 316 -10.48 8.21 -0.26
CA ASN A 316 -9.41 8.87 0.51
C ASN A 316 -9.94 9.54 1.79
N PHE A 317 -11.12 10.15 1.73
CA PHE A 317 -11.75 10.72 2.92
C PHE A 317 -12.15 9.64 3.95
N GLY A 318 -12.63 8.48 3.49
CA GLY A 318 -12.85 7.33 4.35
C GLY A 318 -11.56 6.82 4.99
N GLU A 319 -10.47 6.72 4.24
CA GLU A 319 -9.15 6.34 4.77
C GLU A 319 -8.70 7.29 5.89
N LEU A 320 -8.83 8.62 5.67
CA LEU A 320 -8.56 9.65 6.67
C LEU A 320 -9.36 9.43 7.97
N LEU A 321 -10.67 9.17 7.85
CA LEU A 321 -11.54 8.94 9.01
C LEU A 321 -11.20 7.65 9.75
N GLY A 322 -10.84 6.58 9.02
CA GLY A 322 -10.44 5.30 9.59
C GLY A 322 -9.16 5.41 10.41
N ALA A 323 -8.12 6.00 9.81
CA ALA A 323 -6.84 6.23 10.48
C ALA A 323 -6.98 7.14 11.71
N LEU A 324 -7.75 8.23 11.59
CA LEU A 324 -8.02 9.13 12.72
C LEU A 324 -8.75 8.40 13.85
N THR A 325 -9.69 7.52 13.53
CA THR A 325 -10.46 6.78 14.53
C THR A 325 -9.58 5.78 15.29
N VAL A 326 -8.72 5.04 14.59
CA VAL A 326 -7.75 4.14 15.25
C VAL A 326 -6.81 4.91 16.16
N PHE A 327 -6.35 6.09 15.73
CA PHE A 327 -5.53 6.96 16.57
C PHE A 327 -6.26 7.36 17.87
N LEU A 328 -7.51 7.83 17.75
CA LEU A 328 -8.31 8.28 18.89
C LEU A 328 -8.75 7.14 19.83
N LEU A 329 -8.94 5.93 19.30
CA LEU A 329 -9.46 4.76 20.04
C LEU A 329 -8.40 3.70 20.35
N SER A 330 -7.12 4.01 20.16
CA SER A 330 -6.01 3.07 20.36
C SER A 330 -5.98 2.43 21.75
N ASP A 331 -6.40 3.15 22.80
CA ASP A 331 -6.49 2.63 24.17
C ASP A 331 -7.72 1.72 24.41
N TYR A 332 -8.76 1.84 23.58
CA TYR A 332 -10.04 1.14 23.73
C TYR A 332 -10.18 -0.09 22.83
N VAL A 333 -9.50 -0.08 21.69
CA VAL A 333 -9.51 -1.18 20.71
C VAL A 333 -8.08 -1.70 20.53
N PRO A 334 -7.63 -2.61 21.42
CA PRO A 334 -6.23 -3.05 21.46
C PRO A 334 -5.85 -4.04 20.34
N THR A 335 -6.83 -4.67 19.68
CA THR A 335 -6.59 -5.68 18.65
C THR A 335 -7.16 -5.23 17.30
N PRO A 336 -6.63 -5.74 16.17
CA PRO A 336 -7.13 -5.39 14.84
C PRO A 336 -8.52 -5.98 14.53
N MET A 337 -9.04 -6.91 15.36
CA MET A 337 -10.23 -7.71 15.03
C MET A 337 -11.51 -6.90 14.75
N PRO A 338 -11.90 -5.89 15.55
CA PRO A 338 -13.09 -5.09 15.25
C PRO A 338 -13.01 -4.40 13.89
N TRP A 339 -11.84 -3.85 13.56
CA TRP A 339 -11.63 -3.09 12.32
C TRP A 339 -11.71 -3.99 11.10
N LEU A 340 -11.11 -5.18 11.16
CA LEU A 340 -11.15 -6.15 10.06
C LEU A 340 -12.54 -6.73 9.82
N ARG A 341 -13.33 -6.90 10.88
CA ARG A 341 -14.73 -7.33 10.75
C ARG A 341 -15.57 -6.23 10.15
N LEU A 342 -15.36 -5.01 10.59
CA LEU A 342 -16.03 -3.84 10.02
C LEU A 342 -15.67 -3.69 8.53
N ASP A 343 -14.40 -3.80 8.17
CA ASP A 343 -13.91 -3.80 6.79
C ASP A 343 -14.62 -4.87 5.96
N ALA A 344 -14.55 -6.13 6.42
CA ALA A 344 -15.19 -7.25 5.76
C ALA A 344 -16.68 -7.01 5.49
N LEU A 345 -17.43 -6.51 6.48
CA LEU A 345 -18.85 -6.20 6.31
C LEU A 345 -19.07 -5.03 5.36
N ALA A 346 -18.28 -3.97 5.47
CA ALA A 346 -18.39 -2.76 4.67
C ALA A 346 -18.15 -3.03 3.18
N LEU A 347 -17.30 -3.99 2.81
CA LEU A 347 -17.08 -4.41 1.41
C LEU A 347 -18.40 -4.73 0.66
N ASN A 348 -19.45 -5.20 1.35
CA ASN A 348 -20.74 -5.48 0.72
C ASN A 348 -21.49 -4.23 0.24
N ILE A 349 -21.10 -3.03 0.69
CA ILE A 349 -21.68 -1.77 0.20
C ILE A 349 -21.45 -1.61 -1.31
N VAL A 350 -20.43 -2.27 -1.89
CA VAL A 350 -20.17 -2.26 -3.35
C VAL A 350 -21.38 -2.71 -4.18
N TRP A 351 -22.33 -3.48 -3.61
CA TRP A 351 -23.60 -3.81 -4.26
C TRP A 351 -24.47 -2.61 -4.66
N VAL A 352 -24.21 -1.42 -4.11
CA VAL A 352 -24.82 -0.17 -4.57
C VAL A 352 -24.49 0.12 -6.03
N MET A 353 -23.30 -0.22 -6.52
CA MET A 353 -22.86 0.09 -7.88
C MET A 353 -23.79 -0.47 -8.96
N PRO A 354 -24.05 -1.79 -9.03
CA PRO A 354 -24.97 -2.32 -10.05
C PRO A 354 -26.38 -1.74 -9.88
N THR A 355 -26.85 -1.52 -8.64
CA THR A 355 -28.15 -0.90 -8.38
C THR A 355 -28.25 0.51 -8.97
N PHE A 356 -27.23 1.35 -8.73
CA PHE A 356 -27.19 2.71 -9.25
C PHE A 356 -27.20 2.76 -10.77
N THR A 357 -26.60 1.78 -11.45
CA THR A 357 -26.64 1.76 -12.92
C THR A 357 -28.04 1.61 -13.51
N ARG A 358 -29.01 1.11 -12.72
CA ARG A 358 -30.42 0.97 -13.12
C ARG A 358 -31.30 2.11 -12.64
N THR A 359 -31.04 2.65 -11.45
CA THR A 359 -31.97 3.54 -10.76
C THR A 359 -31.57 5.01 -10.76
N MET A 360 -30.28 5.31 -10.93
CA MET A 360 -29.77 6.67 -10.79
C MET A 360 -29.54 7.34 -12.15
N PRO A 361 -29.72 8.68 -12.24
CA PRO A 361 -29.39 9.42 -13.45
C PRO A 361 -27.88 9.52 -13.66
N ARG A 362 -27.44 9.73 -14.90
CA ARG A 362 -26.02 9.88 -15.28
C ARG A 362 -25.52 11.31 -15.03
N THR A 363 -25.52 11.74 -13.77
CA THR A 363 -25.12 13.09 -13.36
C THR A 363 -23.97 13.04 -12.37
N VAL A 364 -23.28 14.18 -12.21
CA VAL A 364 -22.23 14.35 -11.19
C VAL A 364 -22.76 14.08 -9.77
N GLY A 365 -24.04 14.35 -9.51
CA GLY A 365 -24.67 14.05 -8.21
C GLY A 365 -24.65 12.56 -7.88
N THR A 366 -24.73 11.68 -8.87
CA THR A 366 -24.60 10.23 -8.68
C THR A 366 -23.17 9.83 -8.32
N ALA A 367 -22.16 10.52 -8.86
CA ALA A 367 -20.77 10.30 -8.46
C ALA A 367 -20.54 10.67 -6.98
N TRP A 368 -21.08 11.80 -6.52
CA TRP A 368 -21.02 12.21 -5.11
C TRP A 368 -21.74 11.24 -4.16
N LYS A 369 -22.92 10.74 -4.57
CA LYS A 369 -23.63 9.71 -3.79
C LYS A 369 -22.81 8.44 -3.67
N LEU A 370 -22.19 7.99 -4.76
CA LEU A 370 -21.33 6.81 -4.75
C LEU A 370 -20.06 7.04 -3.92
N ALA A 371 -19.46 8.23 -4.00
CA ALA A 371 -18.33 8.63 -3.15
C ALA A 371 -18.68 8.50 -1.66
N GLY A 372 -19.89 8.93 -1.27
CA GLY A 372 -20.40 8.75 0.09
C GLY A 372 -20.51 7.28 0.52
N CYS A 373 -20.87 6.37 -0.40
CA CYS A 373 -20.90 4.94 -0.15
C CYS A 373 -19.49 4.31 -0.01
N PHE A 374 -18.46 4.92 -0.59
CA PHE A 374 -17.07 4.44 -0.50
C PHE A 374 -16.38 4.82 0.81
N ILE A 375 -16.87 5.86 1.50
CA ILE A 375 -16.36 6.28 2.82
C ILE A 375 -16.31 5.12 3.82
N PRO A 376 -17.42 4.39 4.12
CA PRO A 376 -17.38 3.30 5.10
C PRO A 376 -16.51 2.12 4.69
N ILE A 377 -16.39 1.83 3.39
CA ILE A 377 -15.51 0.77 2.88
C ILE A 377 -14.05 1.11 3.23
N SER A 378 -13.63 2.31 2.82
CA SER A 378 -12.26 2.79 2.97
C SER A 378 -11.89 3.09 4.41
N PHE A 379 -12.87 3.48 5.22
CA PHE A 379 -12.75 3.60 6.66
C PHE A 379 -12.36 2.27 7.30
N GLY A 380 -13.09 1.20 6.97
CA GLY A 380 -12.82 -0.14 7.49
C GLY A 380 -11.43 -0.61 7.12
N TRP A 381 -11.08 -0.48 5.83
CA TRP A 381 -9.77 -0.81 5.31
C TRP A 381 -8.64 -0.08 6.04
N ALA A 382 -8.66 1.26 6.09
CA ALA A 382 -7.57 2.05 6.69
C ALA A 382 -7.43 1.78 8.20
N ALA A 383 -8.54 1.60 8.91
CA ALA A 383 -8.51 1.20 10.31
C ALA A 383 -7.89 -0.20 10.49
N GLY A 384 -8.20 -1.12 9.58
CA GLY A 384 -7.61 -2.45 9.50
C GLY A 384 -6.10 -2.42 9.27
N ASP A 385 -5.62 -1.69 8.25
CA ASP A 385 -4.20 -1.62 7.89
C ASP A 385 -3.33 -1.07 9.02
N VAL A 386 -3.74 0.05 9.63
CA VAL A 386 -3.00 0.67 10.76
C VAL A 386 -2.92 -0.28 11.96
N SER A 387 -4.02 -0.97 12.28
CA SER A 387 -4.06 -1.90 13.42
C SER A 387 -3.33 -3.23 13.14
N LEU A 388 -3.36 -3.71 11.89
CA LEU A 388 -2.62 -4.89 11.44
C LEU A 388 -1.11 -4.66 11.49
N ALA A 389 -0.62 -3.51 11.02
CA ALA A 389 0.80 -3.17 11.08
C ALA A 389 1.32 -3.20 12.53
N ALA A 390 0.57 -2.60 13.46
CA ALA A 390 0.92 -2.61 14.88
C ALA A 390 0.90 -4.03 15.49
N TYR A 391 -0.07 -4.87 15.08
CA TYR A 391 -0.15 -6.26 15.50
C TYR A 391 1.05 -7.10 15.03
N ILE A 392 1.43 -6.97 13.75
CA ILE A 392 2.57 -7.69 13.17
C ILE A 392 3.86 -7.32 13.91
N GLN A 393 4.11 -6.02 14.11
CA GLN A 393 5.28 -5.52 14.83
C GLN A 393 5.37 -6.06 16.26
N SER A 394 4.29 -5.95 17.02
CA SER A 394 4.26 -6.39 18.43
C SER A 394 4.40 -7.91 18.58
N THR A 395 3.75 -8.69 17.71
CA THR A 395 3.78 -10.15 17.78
C THR A 395 5.13 -10.72 17.37
N LEU A 396 5.75 -10.19 16.31
CA LEU A 396 7.09 -10.63 15.89
C LEU A 396 8.15 -10.33 16.95
N THR A 397 8.06 -9.16 17.60
CA THR A 397 8.94 -8.79 18.71
C THR A 397 8.80 -9.78 19.87
N ALA A 398 7.57 -10.17 20.21
CA ALA A 398 7.31 -11.14 21.28
C ALA A 398 7.79 -12.55 20.97
N MET A 399 7.80 -12.97 19.70
CA MET A 399 8.26 -14.29 19.29
C MET A 399 9.79 -14.43 19.18
N ASN A 400 10.54 -13.32 19.22
CA ASN A 400 12.00 -13.29 19.14
C ASN A 400 12.58 -14.11 17.96
N ILE A 401 11.88 -14.08 16.81
CA ILE A 401 12.32 -14.77 15.60
C ILE A 401 13.60 -14.08 15.12
N LYS A 402 14.72 -14.80 15.05
CA LYS A 402 16.00 -14.26 14.55
C LYS A 402 16.35 -14.90 13.22
N SER A 403 16.72 -14.06 12.25
CA SER A 403 17.32 -14.49 10.98
C SER A 403 18.62 -13.71 10.77
N LYS A 404 19.64 -14.38 10.22
CA LYS A 404 20.97 -13.77 10.02
C LYS A 404 20.98 -12.70 8.92
N ASP A 405 20.12 -12.85 7.91
CA ASP A 405 20.25 -12.10 6.66
C ASP A 405 19.08 -11.14 6.37
N VAL A 406 17.93 -11.32 7.05
CA VAL A 406 16.70 -10.55 6.77
C VAL A 406 15.93 -10.28 8.06
N SER A 407 15.44 -9.05 8.26
CA SER A 407 14.52 -8.72 9.35
C SER A 407 13.20 -9.50 9.22
N PRO A 408 12.71 -10.20 10.27
CA PRO A 408 11.43 -10.90 10.24
C PRO A 408 10.24 -9.99 9.91
N LEU A 409 10.22 -8.76 10.45
CA LEU A 409 9.19 -7.77 10.12
C LEU A 409 9.24 -7.40 8.65
N GLY A 410 10.44 -7.11 8.16
CA GLY A 410 10.67 -6.84 6.75
C GLY A 410 10.22 -7.99 5.85
N ALA A 411 10.51 -9.23 6.23
CA ALA A 411 10.13 -10.44 5.50
C ALA A 411 8.61 -10.61 5.41
N VAL A 412 7.90 -10.51 6.53
CA VAL A 412 6.42 -10.62 6.59
C VAL A 412 5.77 -9.55 5.71
N MET A 413 6.20 -8.28 5.85
CA MET A 413 5.65 -7.19 5.04
C MET A 413 5.99 -7.36 3.55
N ALA A 414 7.20 -7.79 3.21
CA ALA A 414 7.61 -8.04 1.83
C ALA A 414 6.74 -9.14 1.17
N PHE A 415 6.45 -10.23 1.89
CA PHE A 415 5.57 -11.28 1.40
C PHE A 415 4.12 -10.79 1.20
N LEU A 416 3.55 -10.10 2.18
CA LEU A 416 2.17 -9.59 2.10
C LEU A 416 1.98 -8.58 0.96
N PHE A 417 2.88 -7.59 0.86
CA PHE A 417 2.83 -6.60 -0.22
C PHE A 417 3.07 -7.22 -1.59
N SER A 418 4.04 -8.13 -1.72
CA SER A 418 4.31 -8.79 -3.01
C SER A 418 3.13 -9.66 -3.45
N SER A 419 2.49 -10.36 -2.51
CA SER A 419 1.28 -11.14 -2.77
C SER A 419 0.15 -10.25 -3.28
N TYR A 420 -0.08 -9.11 -2.62
CA TYR A 420 -1.03 -8.09 -3.09
C TYR A 420 -0.69 -7.61 -4.50
N VAL A 421 0.56 -7.23 -4.79
CA VAL A 421 0.96 -6.71 -6.11
C VAL A 421 0.70 -7.73 -7.21
N VAL A 422 1.06 -9.00 -6.97
CA VAL A 422 0.82 -10.09 -7.93
C VAL A 422 -0.69 -10.30 -8.11
N MET A 423 -1.45 -10.39 -7.03
CA MET A 423 -2.90 -10.53 -7.09
C MET A 423 -3.53 -9.37 -7.87
N ASN A 424 -3.16 -8.13 -7.55
CA ASN A 424 -3.74 -6.96 -8.17
C ASN A 424 -3.38 -6.86 -9.66
N ALA A 425 -2.13 -7.17 -10.05
CA ALA A 425 -1.72 -7.18 -11.44
C ALA A 425 -2.49 -8.23 -12.28
N VAL A 426 -2.66 -9.45 -11.74
CA VAL A 426 -3.34 -10.55 -12.43
C VAL A 426 -4.85 -10.35 -12.44
N LEU A 427 -5.44 -10.10 -11.27
CA LEU A 427 -6.89 -10.00 -11.10
C LEU A 427 -7.45 -8.73 -11.75
N SER A 428 -6.76 -7.59 -11.65
CA SER A 428 -7.28 -6.36 -12.27
C SER A 428 -7.37 -6.47 -13.79
N SER A 429 -6.37 -7.09 -14.44
CA SER A 429 -6.41 -7.29 -15.89
C SER A 429 -7.45 -8.34 -16.29
N THR A 430 -7.52 -9.48 -15.59
CA THR A 430 -8.46 -10.57 -15.91
C THR A 430 -9.92 -10.18 -15.65
N LEU A 431 -10.21 -9.46 -14.57
CA LEU A 431 -11.54 -8.96 -14.26
C LEU A 431 -11.90 -7.73 -15.12
N GLY A 432 -10.92 -6.92 -15.50
CA GLY A 432 -11.08 -5.88 -16.51
C GLY A 432 -11.63 -6.43 -17.83
N LYS A 433 -11.18 -7.62 -18.24
CA LYS A 433 -11.71 -8.33 -19.42
C LYS A 433 -13.18 -8.71 -19.28
N VAL A 434 -13.66 -8.99 -18.07
CA VAL A 434 -15.08 -9.26 -17.81
C VAL A 434 -15.90 -7.98 -18.03
N ILE A 435 -15.41 -6.84 -17.53
CA ILE A 435 -16.05 -5.52 -17.71
C ILE A 435 -16.09 -5.14 -19.20
N ASP A 436 -14.96 -5.27 -19.89
CA ASP A 436 -14.87 -4.92 -21.32
C ASP A 436 -15.80 -5.80 -22.17
N LYS A 437 -15.84 -7.13 -21.92
CA LYS A 437 -16.75 -8.05 -22.61
C LYS A 437 -18.22 -7.72 -22.39
N ASP A 438 -18.61 -7.41 -21.16
CA ASP A 438 -19.99 -7.02 -20.83
C ASP A 438 -20.39 -5.73 -21.56
N PHE A 439 -19.49 -4.74 -21.59
CA PHE A 439 -19.73 -3.50 -22.31
C PHE A 439 -19.86 -3.71 -23.82
N VAL A 440 -19.00 -4.51 -24.44
CA VAL A 440 -19.09 -4.81 -25.89
C VAL A 440 -20.38 -5.57 -26.22
N ALA A 441 -20.80 -6.51 -25.37
CA ALA A 441 -21.99 -7.31 -25.61
C ALA A 441 -23.31 -6.54 -25.36
N ASN A 442 -23.36 -5.69 -24.33
CA ASN A 442 -24.61 -5.13 -23.81
C ASN A 442 -24.66 -3.59 -23.83
N GLY A 443 -23.58 -2.89 -24.19
CA GLY A 443 -23.48 -1.43 -24.13
C GLY A 443 -23.54 -0.84 -22.71
N ASN A 444 -23.48 -1.69 -21.68
CA ASN A 444 -23.51 -1.34 -20.27
C ASN A 444 -22.64 -2.32 -19.47
N ILE A 445 -22.41 -2.02 -18.19
CA ILE A 445 -21.55 -2.83 -17.30
C ILE A 445 -22.32 -3.41 -16.11
N TYR A 446 -23.65 -3.57 -16.22
CA TYR A 446 -24.45 -4.00 -15.07
C TYR A 446 -24.07 -5.40 -14.58
N LYS A 447 -23.96 -6.37 -15.50
CA LYS A 447 -23.67 -7.77 -15.15
C LYS A 447 -22.26 -7.92 -14.61
N SER A 448 -21.30 -7.23 -15.22
CA SER A 448 -19.92 -7.19 -14.76
C SER A 448 -19.80 -6.54 -13.38
N LEU A 449 -20.52 -5.44 -13.09
CA LEU A 449 -20.55 -4.86 -11.74
C LEU A 449 -21.17 -5.82 -10.70
N GLN A 450 -22.18 -6.61 -11.07
CA GLN A 450 -22.71 -7.65 -10.18
C GLN A 450 -21.68 -8.76 -9.91
N GLN A 451 -20.96 -9.22 -10.94
CA GLN A 451 -20.02 -10.32 -10.81
C GLN A 451 -18.72 -9.90 -10.11
N VAL A 452 -18.09 -8.85 -10.64
CA VAL A 452 -16.77 -8.36 -10.24
C VAL A 452 -16.84 -7.44 -9.03
N GLY A 453 -17.89 -6.61 -8.93
CA GLY A 453 -18.11 -5.75 -7.76
C GLY A 453 -18.89 -6.47 -6.67
N GLY A 454 -20.05 -7.05 -6.97
CA GLY A 454 -20.92 -7.66 -5.97
C GLY A 454 -20.43 -9.02 -5.46
N ILE A 455 -20.51 -10.05 -6.31
CA ILE A 455 -20.26 -11.45 -5.93
C ILE A 455 -18.85 -11.63 -5.40
N GLN A 456 -17.84 -11.13 -6.12
CA GLN A 456 -16.44 -11.25 -5.70
C GLN A 456 -16.21 -10.60 -4.33
N PHE A 457 -16.70 -9.38 -4.10
CA PHE A 457 -16.50 -8.71 -2.81
C PHE A 457 -17.29 -9.40 -1.70
N THR A 458 -18.48 -9.96 -1.95
CA THR A 458 -19.21 -10.75 -0.95
C THR A 458 -18.48 -12.04 -0.61
N VAL A 459 -17.94 -12.76 -1.59
CA VAL A 459 -17.14 -13.97 -1.33
C VAL A 459 -15.91 -13.62 -0.51
N ALA A 460 -15.20 -12.56 -0.89
CA ALA A 460 -14.01 -12.14 -0.18
C ALA A 460 -14.32 -11.57 1.22
N SER A 461 -15.45 -10.87 1.38
CA SER A 461 -16.00 -10.44 2.67
C SER A 461 -16.17 -11.62 3.62
N VAL A 462 -16.81 -12.71 3.15
CA VAL A 462 -16.97 -13.94 3.95
C VAL A 462 -15.61 -14.55 4.30
N ILE A 463 -14.69 -14.65 3.34
CA ILE A 463 -13.34 -15.20 3.58
C ILE A 463 -12.57 -14.38 4.62
N ILE A 464 -12.56 -13.04 4.49
CA ILE A 464 -11.89 -12.13 5.43
C ILE A 464 -12.55 -12.24 6.81
N LEU A 465 -13.89 -12.26 6.88
CA LEU A 465 -14.61 -12.37 8.13
C LEU A 465 -14.29 -13.69 8.86
N LEU A 466 -14.32 -14.82 8.15
CA LEU A 466 -13.95 -16.12 8.71
C LEU A 466 -12.47 -16.17 9.12
N SER A 467 -11.59 -15.52 8.36
CA SER A 467 -10.17 -15.35 8.69
C SER A 467 -9.97 -14.66 10.05
N THR A 468 -10.82 -13.68 10.40
CA THR A 468 -10.76 -13.02 11.73
C THR A 468 -11.13 -13.93 12.91
N LEU A 469 -11.58 -15.17 12.68
CA LEU A 469 -11.92 -16.13 13.72
C LEU A 469 -10.80 -17.16 13.97
N ILE A 470 -9.80 -17.22 13.09
CA ILE A 470 -8.67 -18.16 13.18
C ILE A 470 -7.76 -17.91 14.41
N PRO A 471 -7.39 -16.66 14.77
CA PRO A 471 -6.47 -16.40 15.88
C PRO A 471 -7.06 -16.86 17.22
N ILE A 472 -6.18 -17.33 18.11
CA ILE A 472 -6.62 -17.81 19.43
C ILE A 472 -7.13 -16.61 20.25
N GLY A 473 -8.33 -16.76 20.82
CA GLY A 473 -8.98 -15.69 21.58
C GLY A 473 -9.77 -14.68 20.73
N ALA A 474 -9.85 -14.87 19.41
CA ALA A 474 -10.48 -13.89 18.53
C ALA A 474 -12.02 -13.88 18.55
N PHE A 475 -12.71 -14.87 19.13
CA PHE A 475 -14.19 -14.97 19.03
C PHE A 475 -14.97 -13.76 19.56
N ALA A 476 -14.44 -13.03 20.55
CA ALA A 476 -15.06 -11.80 21.02
C ALA A 476 -14.99 -10.70 19.96
N PHE A 477 -15.97 -9.78 19.91
CA PHE A 477 -15.93 -8.66 18.95
C PHE A 477 -14.65 -7.83 19.06
N ASN A 478 -14.31 -7.41 20.29
CA ASN A 478 -13.11 -6.67 20.65
C ASN A 478 -12.31 -7.45 21.71
N PRO A 479 -11.51 -8.46 21.31
CA PRO A 479 -10.69 -9.21 22.24
C PRO A 479 -9.56 -8.32 22.79
N LYS A 480 -9.19 -8.52 24.06
CA LYS A 480 -8.11 -7.75 24.70
C LYS A 480 -6.72 -8.20 24.25
N THR A 481 -6.58 -9.47 23.90
CA THR A 481 -5.35 -10.09 23.39
C THR A 481 -5.73 -11.17 22.37
N ILE A 482 -4.88 -11.38 21.37
CA ILE A 482 -5.04 -12.44 20.37
C ILE A 482 -3.68 -13.13 20.18
N SER A 483 -3.69 -14.47 20.17
CA SER A 483 -2.49 -15.32 20.04
C SER A 483 -1.38 -14.97 21.05
N PRO A 484 -1.46 -15.43 22.32
CA PRO A 484 -0.34 -15.27 23.25
C PRO A 484 0.89 -15.95 22.65
N ALA A 485 2.01 -15.23 22.59
CA ALA A 485 3.27 -15.73 22.06
C ALA A 485 3.65 -17.02 22.81
N VAL A 486 3.42 -18.18 22.18
CA VAL A 486 4.16 -19.39 22.53
C VAL A 486 5.48 -19.24 21.81
N PRO A 487 6.62 -19.12 22.53
CA PRO A 487 7.94 -19.12 21.91
C PRO A 487 8.09 -20.39 21.09
N ILE A 488 8.69 -20.29 19.89
CA ILE A 488 8.91 -21.44 18.99
C ILE A 488 9.72 -22.55 19.69
N GLU A 489 10.50 -22.24 20.73
CA GLU A 489 11.19 -23.23 21.58
C GLU A 489 10.26 -24.23 22.28
N LYS A 490 8.96 -23.95 22.45
CA LYS A 490 8.01 -24.86 23.11
C LYS A 490 7.18 -25.70 22.15
N ALA A 491 7.20 -25.40 20.85
CA ALA A 491 6.50 -26.21 19.86
C ALA A 491 7.22 -27.55 19.63
N ASP A 492 8.55 -27.59 19.79
CA ASP A 492 9.34 -28.81 19.64
C ASP A 492 9.28 -29.71 20.90
N GLU A 493 8.97 -29.18 22.09
CA GLU A 493 8.90 -30.00 23.32
C GLU A 493 7.61 -30.82 23.45
N GLU A 494 6.49 -30.39 22.87
CA GLU A 494 5.23 -31.15 22.91
C GLU A 494 5.15 -32.27 21.83
N GLU A 495 5.95 -32.21 20.76
CA GLU A 495 6.07 -33.31 19.77
C GLU A 495 7.23 -34.28 20.05
N LEU A 496 8.21 -33.91 20.89
CA LEU A 496 9.32 -34.80 21.32
C LEU A 496 9.04 -35.63 22.59
N GLY A 497 7.82 -35.54 23.13
CA GLY A 497 7.39 -36.31 24.31
C GLY A 497 7.36 -37.83 24.11
N TYR A 498 7.48 -38.32 22.86
CA TYR A 498 7.50 -39.76 22.55
C TYR A 498 8.91 -40.36 22.47
N ASP A 499 9.96 -39.56 22.24
CA ASP A 499 11.33 -40.08 22.03
C ASP A 499 12.18 -40.09 23.31
N LYS A 500 11.88 -39.22 24.28
CA LYS A 500 12.65 -39.13 25.53
C LYS A 500 12.45 -40.35 26.43
N GLU A 501 11.25 -40.94 26.44
CA GLU A 501 10.93 -42.12 27.25
C GLU A 501 11.53 -43.41 26.64
N GLU A 502 11.65 -43.48 25.31
CA GLU A 502 12.28 -44.61 24.62
C GLU A 502 13.82 -44.56 24.71
N GLN A 503 14.42 -43.36 24.67
CA GLN A 503 15.86 -43.17 24.88
C GLN A 503 16.29 -43.43 26.34
N LEU A 504 15.48 -43.04 27.32
CA LEU A 504 15.74 -43.35 28.74
C LEU A 504 15.60 -44.86 29.03
N LYS A 505 14.68 -45.57 28.37
CA LYS A 505 14.59 -47.05 28.49
C LYS A 505 15.76 -47.78 27.80
N LYS A 506 16.29 -47.26 26.70
CA LYS A 506 17.48 -47.82 26.02
C LYS A 506 18.79 -47.55 26.78
N GLN A 507 18.91 -46.42 27.47
CA GLN A 507 20.06 -46.17 28.35
C GLN A 507 20.02 -47.04 29.61
N ALA A 508 18.85 -47.20 30.24
CA ALA A 508 18.69 -48.06 31.42
C ALA A 508 18.92 -49.56 31.11
N SER A 509 18.64 -50.03 29.89
CA SER A 509 18.95 -51.41 29.49
C SER A 509 20.43 -51.63 29.16
N SER A 510 21.14 -50.59 28.69
CA SER A 510 22.58 -50.66 28.41
C SER A 510 23.46 -50.62 29.67
N GLU A 511 23.00 -49.97 30.76
CA GLU A 511 23.74 -49.95 32.03
C GLU A 511 23.61 -51.27 32.82
N ASN A 512 22.51 -52.00 32.64
CA ASN A 512 22.33 -53.30 33.29
C ASN A 512 23.12 -54.43 32.61
N SER A 513 23.36 -54.37 31.29
CA SER A 513 24.20 -55.37 30.61
C SER A 513 25.69 -55.22 30.92
N HIS A 514 26.15 -54.05 31.35
CA HIS A 514 27.53 -53.83 31.80
C HIS A 514 27.81 -54.24 33.24
N LYS A 515 26.78 -54.48 34.07
CA LYS A 515 26.94 -54.97 35.45
C LYS A 515 26.93 -56.49 35.59
N GLU A 516 26.57 -57.24 34.55
CA GLU A 516 26.60 -58.72 34.54
C GLU A 516 27.88 -59.31 33.92
N GLN A 517 28.87 -58.49 33.55
CA GLN A 517 30.16 -58.94 33.00
C GLN A 517 31.39 -58.53 33.85
N VAL A 518 31.20 -58.25 35.14
CA VAL A 518 32.30 -58.10 36.12
C VAL A 518 32.18 -59.16 37.19
#